data_AF-A0A529PXE8-F1
#
_entry.id   AF-A0A529PXE8-F1
#
_cell.length_a   1.000
_cell.length_b   1.000
_cell.length_c   1.000
_cell.angle_alpha   90.00
_cell.angle_beta   90.00
_cell.angle_gamma   90.00
#
_symmetry.space_group_name_H-M   'P 1'
#
loop_
_entity.id
_entity.type
_entity.pdbx_description
1 polymer ?
#
loop_
_entity_poly.entity_id
_entity_poly.type
_entity_poly.pdbx_seq_one_letter_code
_entity_poly.pdbx_strand_id
1 'polypeptide(L)'
;SYTLCPGIRISGIVNEIAAAIGKAAAMVEGPLMLTGHSAGGHLASRMVTTTSPLGAMVAQRIRRVVSISGLHDLRPLMFTTLNKTLNIDEREALSESPALLRPVQG
;
A
#
# COMPACT_ATOMS: atom_id res chain seq x y z
N SER A 1 -6.51 9.50 7.61
CA SER A 1 -6.94 8.30 8.36
C SER A 1 -7.56 7.32 7.39
N TYR A 2 -7.53 6.03 7.68
CA TYR A 2 -8.13 4.95 6.88
C TYR A 2 -8.83 3.96 7.81
N THR A 3 -9.73 3.16 7.27
CA THR A 3 -10.48 2.14 8.00
C THR A 3 -9.53 1.05 8.51
N LEU A 4 -9.75 0.57 9.73
CA LEU A 4 -8.87 -0.41 10.37
C LEU A 4 -9.46 -1.82 10.29
N CYS A 5 -8.58 -2.83 10.20
CA CYS A 5 -8.96 -4.21 10.46
C CYS A 5 -9.53 -4.37 11.89
N PRO A 6 -10.54 -5.23 12.09
CA PRO A 6 -11.14 -6.17 11.14
C PRO A 6 -12.27 -5.56 10.29
N GLY A 7 -12.57 -4.27 10.43
CA GLY A 7 -13.66 -3.59 9.72
C GLY A 7 -13.46 -3.54 8.19
N ILE A 8 -12.23 -3.78 7.73
CA ILE A 8 -11.88 -3.89 6.32
C ILE A 8 -10.70 -4.86 6.13
N ARG A 9 -10.59 -5.43 4.93
CA ARG A 9 -9.43 -6.22 4.47
C ARG A 9 -8.25 -5.31 4.11
N ILE A 10 -7.02 -5.82 4.08
CA ILE A 10 -5.83 -5.02 3.73
C ILE A 10 -5.95 -4.45 2.30
N SER A 11 -6.45 -5.25 1.37
CA SER A 11 -6.77 -4.83 0.01
C SER A 11 -7.73 -3.62 -0.05
N GLY A 12 -8.68 -3.54 0.88
CA GLY A 12 -9.57 -2.39 1.02
C GLY A 12 -8.83 -1.14 1.53
N ILE A 13 -7.94 -1.30 2.52
CA ILE A 13 -7.08 -0.20 3.01
C ILE A 13 -6.20 0.33 1.88
N VAL A 14 -5.61 -0.56 1.07
CA VAL A 14 -4.80 -0.19 -0.11
C VAL A 14 -5.59 0.69 -1.08
N ASN A 15 -6.87 0.37 -1.33
CA ASN A 15 -7.74 1.18 -2.18
C ASN A 15 -8.07 2.54 -1.54
N GLU A 16 -8.36 2.59 -0.24
CA GLU A 16 -8.60 3.86 0.48
C GLU A 16 -7.38 4.77 0.42
N ILE A 17 -6.17 4.22 0.58
CA ILE A 17 -4.92 4.97 0.48
C ILE A 17 -4.70 5.49 -0.93
N ALA A 18 -4.94 4.69 -1.96
CA ALA A 18 -4.83 5.15 -3.34
C ALA A 18 -5.80 6.30 -3.64
N ALA A 19 -7.05 6.22 -3.15
CA ALA A 19 -8.03 7.30 -3.27
C ALA A 19 -7.58 8.56 -2.51
N ALA A 20 -7.04 8.41 -1.30
CA ALA A 20 -6.53 9.53 -0.51
C ALA A 20 -5.33 10.22 -1.19
N ILE A 21 -4.39 9.45 -1.74
CA ILE A 21 -3.25 9.97 -2.51
C ILE A 21 -3.77 10.70 -3.76
N GLY A 22 -4.73 10.12 -4.47
CA GLY A 22 -5.35 10.78 -5.64
C GLY A 22 -5.98 12.12 -5.29
N LYS A 23 -6.70 12.20 -4.16
CA LYS A 23 -7.29 13.46 -3.69
C LYS A 23 -6.23 14.49 -3.31
N ALA A 24 -5.18 14.08 -2.60
CA ALA A 24 -4.07 14.96 -2.24
C ALA A 24 -3.30 15.45 -3.48
N ALA A 25 -3.06 14.56 -4.45
CA ALA A 25 -2.40 14.88 -5.71
C ALA A 25 -3.17 15.91 -6.54
N ALA A 26 -4.50 15.97 -6.44
CA ALA A 26 -5.31 16.98 -7.10
C ALA A 26 -5.24 18.37 -6.44
N MET A 27 -4.65 18.49 -5.24
CA MET A 27 -4.53 19.75 -4.49
C MET A 27 -3.18 20.44 -4.71
N VAL A 28 -2.22 19.74 -5.32
CA VAL A 28 -0.85 20.23 -5.50
C VAL A 28 -0.36 19.87 -6.91
N GLU A 29 0.41 20.75 -7.51
CA GLU A 29 1.12 20.46 -8.76
C GLU A 29 2.49 19.82 -8.50
N GLY A 30 3.12 19.25 -9.53
CA GLY A 30 4.50 18.78 -9.46
C GLY A 30 4.72 17.37 -8.87
N PRO A 31 5.97 16.99 -8.54
CA PRO A 31 6.32 15.65 -8.13
C PRO A 31 5.75 15.29 -6.75
N LEU A 32 5.46 14.00 -6.55
CA LEU A 32 4.96 13.45 -5.31
C LEU A 32 6.01 12.55 -4.66
N MET A 33 6.11 12.60 -3.34
CA MET A 33 6.94 11.71 -2.55
C MET A 33 6.06 11.03 -1.51
N LEU A 34 6.11 9.71 -1.45
CA LEU A 34 5.37 8.94 -0.46
C LEU A 34 6.32 8.51 0.65
N THR A 35 5.86 8.60 1.89
CA THR A 35 6.55 8.03 3.05
C THR A 35 5.54 7.40 3.98
N GLY A 36 5.95 6.34 4.67
CA GLY A 36 5.08 5.67 5.63
C GLY A 36 5.86 4.82 6.61
N HIS A 37 5.34 4.72 7.83
CA HIS A 37 5.93 3.95 8.92
C HIS A 37 5.17 2.65 9.16
N SER A 38 5.88 1.52 9.31
CA SER A 38 5.29 0.21 9.61
C SER A 38 4.20 -0.19 8.59
N ALA A 39 2.94 -0.34 8.99
CA ALA A 39 1.83 -0.56 8.07
C ALA A 39 1.71 0.56 7.01
N GLY A 40 2.05 1.81 7.34
CA GLY A 40 2.15 2.88 6.35
C GLY A 40 3.27 2.66 5.34
N GLY A 41 4.38 2.04 5.74
CA GLY A 41 5.49 1.70 4.85
C GLY A 41 5.10 0.60 3.86
N HIS A 42 4.31 -0.38 4.29
CA HIS A 42 3.64 -1.34 3.41
C HIS A 42 2.79 -0.62 2.35
N LEU A 43 1.88 0.25 2.80
CA LEU A 43 0.93 0.95 1.94
C LEU A 43 1.66 1.86 0.93
N ALA A 44 2.66 2.62 1.38
CA ALA A 44 3.48 3.47 0.52
C ALA A 44 4.23 2.65 -0.55
N SER A 45 4.82 1.50 -0.17
CA SER A 45 5.48 0.60 -1.11
C SER A 45 4.48 -0.06 -2.09
N ARG A 46 3.26 -0.38 -1.65
CA ARG A 46 2.22 -0.96 -2.53
C ARG A 46 1.80 -0.04 -3.67
N MET A 47 1.92 1.29 -3.48
CA MET A 47 1.50 2.27 -4.48
C MET A 47 2.40 2.30 -5.72
N VAL A 48 3.60 1.75 -5.67
CA VAL A 48 4.58 1.74 -6.76
C VAL A 48 4.82 0.34 -7.34
N THR A 49 3.82 -0.52 -7.26
CA THR A 49 3.81 -1.83 -7.94
C THR A 49 2.94 -1.78 -9.20
N THR A 50 3.17 -2.69 -10.14
CA THR A 50 2.43 -2.82 -11.40
C THR A 50 0.92 -3.02 -11.22
N THR A 51 0.51 -3.57 -10.07
CA THR A 51 -0.90 -3.76 -9.67
C THR A 51 -1.36 -2.68 -8.68
N SER A 52 -0.74 -1.50 -8.70
CA SER A 52 -1.17 -0.35 -7.90
C SER A 52 -2.58 0.11 -8.30
N PRO A 53 -3.45 0.45 -7.33
CA PRO A 53 -4.75 1.05 -7.64
C PRO A 53 -4.68 2.56 -7.91
N LEU A 54 -3.48 3.16 -7.94
CA LEU A 54 -3.35 4.57 -8.31
C LEU A 54 -3.73 4.83 -9.75
N GLY A 55 -4.40 5.96 -9.99
CA GLY A 55 -4.60 6.48 -11.35
C GLY A 55 -3.26 6.77 -12.02
N ALA A 56 -3.13 6.44 -13.31
CA ALA A 56 -1.87 6.50 -14.06
C ALA A 56 -1.16 7.86 -13.97
N MET A 57 -1.91 8.97 -14.06
CA MET A 57 -1.37 10.33 -13.95
C MET A 57 -0.75 10.62 -12.58
N VAL A 58 -1.33 10.07 -11.51
CA VAL A 58 -0.80 10.23 -10.14
C VAL A 58 0.44 9.35 -9.96
N ALA A 59 0.39 8.10 -10.46
CA ALA A 59 1.51 7.18 -10.39
C ALA A 59 2.78 7.75 -11.07
N GLN A 60 2.64 8.38 -12.24
CA GLN A 60 3.76 9.01 -12.97
C GLN A 60 4.40 10.20 -12.23
N ARG A 61 3.66 10.82 -11.30
CA ARG A 61 4.17 11.94 -10.49
C ARG A 61 4.98 11.46 -9.29
N ILE A 62 4.87 10.20 -8.88
CA ILE A 62 5.62 9.66 -7.75
C ILE A 62 7.09 9.56 -8.13
N ARG A 63 7.96 10.29 -7.40
CA ARG A 63 9.40 10.31 -7.62
C ARG A 63 10.19 9.55 -6.57
N ARG A 64 9.67 9.45 -5.35
CA ARG A 64 10.33 8.74 -4.25
C ARG A 64 9.32 8.06 -3.36
N VAL A 65 9.69 6.90 -2.86
CA VAL A 65 8.98 6.18 -1.80
C VAL A 65 9.97 5.87 -0.69
N VAL A 66 9.65 6.26 0.54
CA VAL A 66 10.44 5.95 1.73
C VAL A 66 9.58 5.09 2.66
N SER A 67 9.86 3.80 2.70
CA SER A 67 9.22 2.88 3.64
C SER A 67 10.06 2.79 4.91
N ILE A 68 9.55 3.31 6.02
CA ILE A 68 10.21 3.30 7.33
C ILE A 68 9.75 2.07 8.09
N SER A 69 10.60 1.05 8.20
CA SER A 69 10.29 -0.21 8.90
C SER A 69 9.00 -0.89 8.41
N GLY A 70 8.76 -0.83 7.10
CA GLY A 70 7.53 -1.32 6.48
C GLY A 70 7.44 -2.84 6.38
N LEU A 71 6.19 -3.34 6.29
CA LEU A 71 5.89 -4.75 6.05
C LEU A 71 5.81 -4.99 4.53
N HIS A 72 6.72 -5.77 3.96
CA HIS A 72 6.75 -5.99 2.49
C HIS A 72 6.31 -7.39 2.07
N ASP A 73 6.32 -8.34 2.99
CA ASP A 73 5.78 -9.68 2.83
C ASP A 73 4.77 -9.93 3.96
N LEU A 74 3.52 -10.15 3.59
CA LEU A 74 2.41 -10.36 4.50
C LEU A 74 2.22 -11.84 4.87
N ARG A 75 2.83 -12.78 4.12
CA ARG A 75 2.68 -14.22 4.36
C ARG A 75 3.08 -14.63 5.79
N PRO A 76 4.18 -14.11 6.39
CA PRO A 76 4.51 -14.45 7.76
C PRO A 76 3.44 -14.02 8.77
N LEU A 77 2.72 -12.93 8.51
CA LEU A 77 1.70 -12.40 9.43
C LEU A 77 0.51 -13.35 9.57
N MET A 78 0.23 -14.18 8.55
CA MET A 78 -0.82 -15.19 8.58
C MET A 78 -0.68 -16.17 9.75
N PHE A 79 0.56 -16.39 10.20
CA PHE A 79 0.91 -17.34 11.26
C PHE A 79 1.12 -16.67 12.62
N THR A 80 0.75 -15.39 12.76
CA THR A 80 0.86 -14.64 14.02
C THR A 80 -0.50 -14.45 14.69
N THR A 81 -0.50 -14.10 15.97
CA THR A 81 -1.74 -13.76 16.70
C THR A 81 -2.47 -12.54 16.11
N LEU A 82 -1.75 -11.66 15.41
CA LEU A 82 -2.33 -10.51 14.71
C LEU A 82 -3.32 -10.94 13.62
N ASN A 83 -3.16 -12.14 13.05
CA ASN A 83 -4.05 -12.58 11.97
C ASN A 83 -5.51 -12.79 12.43
N LYS A 84 -5.76 -12.93 13.73
CA LYS A 84 -7.12 -12.92 14.29
C LYS A 84 -7.85 -11.62 13.97
N THR A 85 -7.11 -10.51 13.83
CA THR A 85 -7.64 -9.19 13.50
C THR A 85 -7.47 -8.87 12.02
N LEU A 86 -6.29 -9.15 11.45
CA LEU A 86 -5.97 -8.82 10.05
C LEU A 86 -6.69 -9.74 9.03
N ASN A 87 -7.00 -10.98 9.46
CA ASN A 87 -7.70 -12.00 8.69
C ASN A 87 -7.02 -12.36 7.35
N ILE A 88 -5.72 -12.14 7.20
CA ILE A 88 -4.99 -12.33 5.94
C ILE A 88 -5.08 -13.79 5.52
N ASP A 89 -5.52 -14.01 4.27
CA ASP A 89 -5.48 -15.30 3.59
C ASP A 89 -4.36 -15.30 2.55
N GLU A 90 -4.04 -16.47 1.99
CA GLU A 90 -2.96 -16.62 1.01
C GLU A 90 -3.15 -15.69 -0.20
N ARG A 91 -4.39 -15.52 -0.68
CA ARG A 91 -4.66 -14.69 -1.85
C ARG A 91 -4.36 -13.22 -1.56
N GLU A 92 -4.82 -12.70 -0.42
CA GLU A 92 -4.53 -11.33 0.00
C GLU A 92 -3.05 -11.12 0.30
N ALA A 93 -2.38 -12.10 0.90
CA ALA A 93 -0.93 -12.02 1.12
C ALA A 93 -0.17 -11.92 -0.21
N LEU A 94 -0.54 -12.73 -1.22
CA LEU A 94 0.10 -12.70 -2.53
C LEU A 94 -0.18 -11.41 -3.31
N SER A 95 -1.41 -10.90 -3.25
CA SER A 95 -1.80 -9.70 -4.00
C SER A 95 -1.38 -8.40 -3.33
N GLU A 96 -1.20 -8.39 -2.01
CA GLU A 96 -0.91 -7.18 -1.24
C GLU A 96 0.51 -7.09 -0.68
N SER A 97 1.38 -8.08 -0.87
CA SER A 97 2.78 -8.00 -0.47
C SER A 97 3.65 -7.29 -1.52
N PRO A 98 4.17 -6.06 -1.28
CA PRO A 98 5.09 -5.41 -2.22
C PRO A 98 6.26 -6.29 -2.68
N ALA A 99 6.79 -7.14 -1.80
CA ALA A 99 7.92 -8.02 -2.11
C ALA A 99 7.62 -9.09 -3.18
N LEU A 100 6.34 -9.36 -3.46
CA LEU A 100 5.90 -10.39 -4.42
C LEU A 100 5.41 -9.80 -5.74
N LEU A 101 5.31 -8.47 -5.82
CA LEU A 101 4.77 -7.77 -6.97
C LEU A 101 5.89 -7.13 -7.78
N ARG A 102 5.66 -6.95 -9.09
CA ARG A 102 6.61 -6.21 -9.94
C ARG A 102 6.54 -4.72 -9.62
N PRO A 103 7.67 -4.01 -9.49
CA PRO A 103 7.67 -2.55 -9.36
C PRO A 103 7.21 -1.90 -10.67
N VAL A 104 6.65 -0.68 -10.58
CA VAL A 104 6.44 0.15 -11.77
C VAL A 104 7.77 0.58 -12.38
N GLN A 105 7.80 0.86 -13.68
CA GLN A 105 8.97 1.43 -14.34
C GLN A 105 9.18 2.86 -13.83
N GLY A 106 10.43 3.18 -13.47
CA GLY A 106 10.85 4.51 -13.02
C GLY A 106 11.16 5.47 -14.15
#